data_AF-A0A972EJW9-F1
#
_entry.id   AF-A0A972EJW9-F1
#
_cell.length_a   1.000
_cell.length_b   1.000
_cell.length_c   1.000
_cell.angle_alpha   90.00
_cell.angle_beta   90.00
_cell.angle_gamma   90.00
#
_symmetry.space_group_name_H-M   'P 1'
#
loop_
_entity.id
_entity.type
_entity.pdbx_description
1 polymer ?
#
loop_
_entity_poly.entity_id
_entity_poly.type
_entity_poly.pdbx_seq_one_letter_code
_entity_poly.pdbx_strand_id
1 'polypeptide(L)' 'MTMDELQLFWDGILSENSEEVLNAFNSVSEEEQQACLTHLQKMTTEEGWHEAQIRSAQFALNQLTKNDNP' A
#
# COMPACT_ATOMS: atom_id res chain seq x y z
N MET A 1 7.50 4.07 13.69
CA MET A 1 6.43 5.05 13.43
C MET A 1 5.59 5.30 14.67
N THR A 2 5.15 6.53 14.87
CA THR A 2 4.06 6.93 15.78
C THR A 2 2.69 6.57 15.17
N MET A 3 1.61 6.72 15.93
CA MET A 3 0.25 6.44 15.43
C MET A 3 -0.14 7.35 14.26
N ASP A 4 0.23 8.64 14.34
CA ASP A 4 -0.09 9.63 13.31
C ASP A 4 0.69 9.34 12.01
N GLU A 5 1.95 8.94 12.13
CA GLU A 5 2.77 8.52 10.98
C GLU A 5 2.19 7.27 10.29
N LEU A 6 1.70 6.31 11.08
CA LEU A 6 1.08 5.10 10.55
C LEU A 6 -0.22 5.40 9.80
N GLN A 7 -1.05 6.30 10.33
CA GLN A 7 -2.29 6.70 9.66
C GLN A 7 -1.99 7.41 8.33
N LEU A 8 -1.06 8.37 8.33
CA LEU A 8 -0.65 9.08 7.12
C LEU A 8 -0.07 8.12 6.07
N PHE A 9 0.69 7.13 6.50
CA PHE A 9 1.22 6.09 5.62
C PHE A 9 0.08 5.33 4.93
N TRP A 10 -0.90 4.82 5.68
CA TRP A 10 -2.01 4.06 5.10
C TRP A 10 -2.96 4.92 4.26
N ASP A 11 -3.19 6.17 4.64
CA ASP A 11 -3.96 7.12 3.83
C ASP A 11 -3.29 7.33 2.46
N GLY A 12 -1.97 7.46 2.43
CA GLY A 12 -1.21 7.56 1.17
C GLY A 12 -1.21 6.28 0.34
N ILE A 13 -0.99 5.12 0.99
CA ILE A 13 -0.97 3.81 0.32
C ILE A 13 -2.35 3.43 -0.26
N LEU A 14 -3.45 3.81 0.39
CA LEU A 14 -4.81 3.46 -0.04
C LEU A 14 -5.54 4.63 -0.74
N SER A 15 -4.82 5.68 -1.12
CA SER A 15 -5.36 6.90 -1.74
C SER A 15 -5.96 6.70 -3.15
N GLU A 16 -5.65 5.58 -3.82
CA GLU A 16 -5.87 5.41 -5.27
C GLU A 16 -5.19 6.48 -6.14
N ASN A 17 -4.15 7.14 -5.60
CA ASN A 17 -3.33 8.12 -6.30
C ASN A 17 -1.89 7.59 -6.46
N SER A 18 -1.44 7.44 -7.72
CA SER A 18 -0.11 6.88 -8.03
C SER A 18 1.04 7.62 -7.33
N GLU A 19 0.99 8.95 -7.26
CA GLU A 19 2.05 9.74 -6.66
C GLU A 19 2.08 9.56 -5.14
N GLU A 20 0.92 9.60 -4.48
CA GLU A 20 0.81 9.41 -3.03
C GLU A 20 1.21 8.00 -2.61
N VAL A 21 0.81 6.97 -3.37
CA VAL A 21 1.21 5.58 -3.13
C VAL A 21 2.72 5.44 -3.18
N LEU A 22 3.37 5.95 -4.24
CA LEU A 22 4.82 5.85 -4.39
C LEU A 22 5.56 6.65 -3.31
N ASN A 23 5.09 7.85 -2.98
CA ASN A 23 5.69 8.68 -1.94
C ASN A 23 5.57 8.03 -0.56
N ALA A 24 4.40 7.51 -0.21
CA ALA A 24 4.19 6.82 1.07
C ALA A 24 5.05 5.56 1.17
N PHE A 25 5.10 4.75 0.10
CA PHE A 25 5.90 3.52 0.07
C PHE A 25 7.41 3.80 0.18
N ASN A 26 7.91 4.83 -0.50
CA ASN A 26 9.32 5.22 -0.45
C ASN A 26 9.72 5.97 0.84
N SER A 27 8.75 6.36 1.67
CA SER A 27 9.01 7.07 2.94
C SER A 27 9.41 6.14 4.10
N VAL A 28 9.22 4.83 3.94
CA VAL A 28 9.48 3.81 4.96
C VAL A 28 10.66 2.91 4.55
N SER A 29 11.21 2.17 5.51
CA SER A 29 12.33 1.25 5.27
C SER A 29 11.95 0.07 4.38
N GLU A 30 12.94 -0.63 3.81
CA GLU A 30 12.72 -1.85 3.01
C GLU A 30 11.95 -2.94 3.78
N GLU A 31 12.19 -3.07 5.10
CA GLU A 31 11.45 -4.01 5.96
C GLU A 31 9.97 -3.63 6.04
N GLU A 32 9.67 -2.35 6.22
CA GLU A 32 8.30 -1.83 6.27
C GLU A 32 7.62 -1.89 4.90
N GLN A 33 8.36 -1.69 3.81
CA GLN A 33 7.89 -1.88 2.43
C GLN A 33 7.46 -3.33 2.20
N GLN A 34 8.29 -4.30 2.60
CA GLN A 34 7.96 -5.72 2.45
C GLN A 34 6.72 -6.09 3.28
N ALA A 35 6.61 -5.56 4.51
CA ALA A 35 5.43 -5.73 5.35
C ALA A 35 4.17 -5.13 4.71
N CYS A 36 4.29 -3.94 4.10
CA CYS A 36 3.22 -3.28 3.36
C CYS A 36 2.74 -4.13 2.17
N LEU A 37 3.65 -4.62 1.34
CA LEU A 37 3.31 -5.50 0.20
C LEU A 37 2.57 -6.76 0.65
N THR A 38 3.04 -7.42 1.71
CA THR A 38 2.36 -8.59 2.27
C THR A 38 0.96 -8.23 2.80
N HIS A 39 0.80 -7.07 3.44
CA HIS A 39 -0.50 -6.63 3.93
C HIS A 39 -1.47 -6.35 2.78
N LEU A 40 -1.03 -5.62 1.75
CA LEU A 40 -1.84 -5.34 0.56
C LEU A 40 -2.28 -6.63 -0.14
N GLN A 41 -1.41 -7.63 -0.27
CA GLN A 41 -1.78 -8.93 -0.83
C GLN A 41 -2.88 -9.63 -0.02
N LYS A 42 -2.82 -9.57 1.32
CA LYS A 42 -3.89 -10.11 2.18
C LYS A 42 -5.21 -9.39 1.96
N MET A 43 -5.18 -8.06 1.86
CA MET A 43 -6.38 -7.26 1.57
C MET A 43 -7.07 -7.70 0.28
N THR A 44 -6.32 -8.16 -0.73
CA THR A 44 -6.90 -8.56 -2.02
C THR A 44 -7.23 -10.05 -2.15
N THR A 45 -6.83 -10.89 -1.20
CA THR A 45 -6.94 -12.35 -1.29
C THR A 45 -7.73 -12.99 -0.16
N GLU A 46 -7.74 -12.37 1.02
CA GLU A 46 -8.51 -12.85 2.17
C GLU A 46 -9.95 -12.32 2.12
N GLU A 47 -10.89 -13.07 2.69
CA GLU A 47 -12.27 -12.63 2.84
C GLU A 47 -12.41 -11.62 4.01
N GLY A 48 -13.46 -10.81 3.99
CA GLY A 48 -13.79 -9.89 5.08
C GLY A 48 -13.36 -8.44 4.89
N TRP A 49 -12.65 -8.14 3.79
CA TRP A 49 -12.33 -6.77 3.39
C TRP A 49 -13.48 -6.13 2.61
N HIS A 50 -13.67 -4.83 2.80
CA HIS A 50 -14.67 -4.08 2.01
C HIS A 50 -14.20 -3.91 0.56
N GLU A 51 -15.14 -3.89 -0.39
CA GLU A 51 -14.82 -3.73 -1.82
C GLU A 51 -13.95 -2.51 -2.12
N ALA A 52 -14.19 -1.39 -1.42
CA ALA A 52 -13.36 -0.19 -1.54
C ALA A 52 -11.90 -0.45 -1.11
N GLN A 53 -11.68 -1.15 0.00
CA GLN A 53 -10.34 -1.47 0.49
C GLN A 53 -9.61 -2.43 -0.45
N ILE A 54 -10.32 -3.43 -0.98
CA ILE A 54 -9.77 -4.35 -1.98
C ILE A 54 -9.34 -3.58 -3.21
N ARG A 55 -10.18 -2.66 -3.71
CA ARG A 55 -9.88 -1.83 -4.89
C ARG A 55 -8.65 -0.95 -4.65
N SER A 56 -8.58 -0.25 -3.52
CA SER A 56 -7.43 0.60 -3.20
C SER A 56 -6.15 -0.22 -3.04
N ALA A 57 -6.22 -1.40 -2.42
CA ALA A 57 -5.07 -2.30 -2.28
C ALA A 57 -4.59 -2.87 -3.64
N GLN A 58 -5.52 -3.26 -4.51
CA GLN A 58 -5.19 -3.68 -5.88
C GLN A 58 -4.54 -2.55 -6.68
N PHE A 59 -5.07 -1.32 -6.55
CA PHE A 59 -4.46 -0.15 -7.16
C PHE A 59 -3.02 0.03 -6.69
N ALA A 60 -2.79 0.01 -5.37
CA ALA A 60 -1.45 0.17 -4.79
C ALA A 60 -0.49 -0.91 -5.29
N LEU A 61 -0.86 -2.20 -5.22
CA LEU A 61 -0.05 -3.30 -5.74
C LEU A 61 0.30 -3.12 -7.21
N ASN A 62 -0.64 -2.67 -8.04
CA ASN A 62 -0.40 -2.41 -9.45
C ASN A 62 0.60 -1.28 -9.69
N GLN A 63 0.66 -0.24 -8.83
CA GLN A 63 1.67 0.82 -8.96
C GLN A 63 3.04 0.33 -8.50
N LEU A 64 3.09 -0.39 -7.38
CA LEU A 64 4.35 -0.82 -6.76
C LEU A 64 5.04 -1.91 -7.56
N THR A 65 4.29 -2.85 -8.13
CA THR A 65 4.85 -3.95 -8.96
C THR A 65 5.19 -3.54 -10.39
N LYS A 66 4.65 -2.42 -10.89
CA LYS A 66 5.05 -1.85 -12.20
C LYS A 66 6.44 -1.23 -12.18
N ASN A 67 6.94 -0.85 -11.00
CA ASN A 67 8.29 -0.31 -10.84
C ASN A 67 9.38 -1.39 -10.75
N ASP A 68 9.02 -2.68 -10.74
CA ASP A 68 9.96 -3.83 -10.84
C ASP A 68 10.36 -4.14 -12.30
N ASN A 69 10.25 -3.20 -13.24
CA ASN A 69 10.72 -3.40 -14.60
C ASN A 69 12.24 -3.12 -14.68
N PRO A 70 13.07 -4.10 -15.12
CA PRO A 70 14.54 -4.03 -15.12
C PRO A 70 15.14 -2.96 -16.05
#